data_AF-A0AAE1I8U7-F1
#
_entry.id   AF-A0AAE1I8U7-F1
#
_cell.length_a   1.000
_cell.length_b   1.000
_cell.length_c   1.000
_cell.angle_alpha   90.00
_cell.angle_beta   90.00
_cell.angle_gamma   90.00
#
_symmetry.space_group_name_H-M   'P 1'
#
loop_
_entity.id
_entity.type
_entity.pdbx_description
1 polymer ?
#
loop_
_entity_poly.entity_id
_entity_poly.type
_entity_poly.pdbx_seq_one_letter_code
_entity_poly.pdbx_strand_id
1 'polypeptide(L)'
;MSYTASEKFMCTSWDEVVRAPGRPQLPEYLMDGKRCNEALDRYYAERNPRFRTLLHGDTHTGNVYFTSSGRIGFLDWSAFHFGSCFHDVVYHMTAMLSVEDRRSHEMEILDHYLDALHRLGGHKFDRHNDPEVMIEFRRSFMTNVIWLICPDGLQSKERVAALCERTVATYDDHKVLDVILSQPRPATSE
;
A
#
# COMPACT_ATOMS: atom_id res chain seq x y z
N MET A 1 14.18 -12.00 -8.26
CA MET A 1 13.27 -12.25 -7.12
C MET A 1 11.92 -11.63 -7.48
N SER A 2 10.78 -12.27 -7.19
CA SER A 2 9.46 -11.65 -7.46
C SER A 2 9.23 -10.47 -6.51
N TYR A 3 8.37 -9.52 -6.89
CA TYR A 3 8.03 -8.35 -6.05
C TYR A 3 7.68 -8.75 -4.61
N THR A 4 6.75 -9.70 -4.44
CA THR A 4 6.35 -10.24 -3.14
C THR A 4 7.51 -10.85 -2.35
N ALA A 5 8.41 -11.58 -3.01
CA ALA A 5 9.55 -12.17 -2.30
C ALA A 5 10.53 -11.09 -1.82
N SER A 6 10.73 -10.03 -2.61
CA SER A 6 11.56 -8.89 -2.22
C SER A 6 10.97 -8.14 -1.02
N GLU A 7 9.67 -7.84 -1.01
CA GLU A 7 9.04 -7.17 0.14
C GLU A 7 9.08 -8.00 1.41
N LYS A 8 8.73 -9.29 1.31
CA LYS A 8 8.80 -10.20 2.45
C LYS A 8 10.22 -10.29 3.01
N PHE A 9 11.22 -10.35 2.13
CA PHE A 9 12.62 -10.36 2.55
C PHE A 9 12.98 -9.08 3.33
N MET A 10 12.57 -7.91 2.86
CA MET A 10 12.84 -6.65 3.59
C MET A 10 12.14 -6.60 4.96
N CYS A 11 10.95 -7.20 5.09
CA CYS A 11 10.22 -7.21 6.36
C CYS A 11 10.74 -8.23 7.38
N THR A 12 11.67 -9.14 7.00
CA THR A 12 12.25 -10.12 7.93
C THR A 12 12.99 -9.46 9.10
N SER A 13 13.59 -8.30 8.88
CA SER A 13 14.29 -7.51 9.90
C SER A 13 13.42 -6.43 10.55
N TRP A 14 12.09 -6.58 10.54
CA TRP A 14 11.14 -5.59 11.07
C TRP A 14 11.56 -5.02 12.42
N ASP A 15 11.76 -5.89 13.43
CA ASP A 15 12.03 -5.47 14.80
C ASP A 15 13.37 -4.72 14.92
N GLU A 16 14.38 -5.12 14.14
CA GLU A 16 15.67 -4.44 14.08
C GLU A 16 15.52 -3.05 13.46
N VAL A 17 14.79 -2.96 12.34
CA VAL A 17 14.61 -1.72 11.59
C VAL A 17 13.76 -0.72 12.34
N VAL A 18 12.62 -1.11 12.92
CA VAL A 18 11.73 -0.14 13.61
C VAL A 18 12.30 0.33 14.95
N ARG A 19 13.26 -0.40 15.54
CA ARG A 19 13.94 -0.04 16.80
C ARG A 19 15.29 0.62 16.59
N ALA A 20 15.76 0.76 15.35
CA ALA A 20 17.05 1.36 15.08
C ALA A 20 17.10 2.84 15.54
N PRO A 21 18.25 3.33 16.04
CA PRO A 21 18.37 4.71 16.49
C PRO A 21 18.06 5.74 15.39
N GLY A 22 17.21 6.72 15.70
CA GLY A 22 16.84 7.79 14.76
C GLY A 22 15.68 7.44 13.82
N ARG A 23 15.05 6.28 14.00
CA ARG A 23 13.81 5.91 13.30
C ARG A 23 12.61 6.67 13.89
N PRO A 24 11.56 6.95 13.07
CA PRO A 24 10.29 7.45 13.58
C PRO A 24 9.71 6.50 14.64
N GLN A 25 9.14 7.05 15.71
CA GLN A 25 8.43 6.26 16.71
C GLN A 25 7.12 5.75 16.11
N LEU A 26 6.91 4.44 16.17
CA LEU A 26 5.69 3.80 15.69
C LEU A 26 4.73 3.50 16.86
N PRO A 27 3.41 3.46 16.61
CA PRO A 27 2.44 2.92 17.56
C PRO A 27 2.82 1.52 18.06
N GLU A 28 2.44 1.20 19.30
CA GLU A 28 2.81 -0.05 19.98
C GLU A 28 2.46 -1.31 19.17
N TYR A 29 1.32 -1.31 18.47
CA TYR A 29 0.90 -2.47 17.67
C TYR A 29 1.79 -2.72 16.43
N LEU A 30 2.52 -1.71 15.96
CA LEU A 30 3.51 -1.82 14.87
C LEU A 30 4.90 -2.19 15.39
N MET A 31 5.09 -2.27 16.72
CA MET A 31 6.30 -2.77 17.35
C MET A 31 6.27 -4.30 17.54
N ASP A 32 5.17 -4.95 17.14
CA ASP A 32 5.03 -6.40 17.06
C ASP A 32 5.35 -6.86 15.63
N GLY A 33 6.63 -7.09 15.35
CA GLY A 33 7.10 -7.54 14.04
C GLY A 33 6.50 -8.89 13.62
N LYS A 34 6.14 -9.76 14.57
CA LYS A 34 5.49 -11.04 14.27
C LYS A 34 4.09 -10.82 13.70
N ARG A 35 3.27 -9.98 14.36
CA ARG A 35 1.92 -9.65 13.88
C ARG A 35 1.95 -8.91 12.55
N CYS A 36 2.89 -7.98 12.37
CA CYS A 36 3.05 -7.25 11.12
C CYS A 36 3.43 -8.18 9.95
N ASN A 37 4.39 -9.09 10.18
CA ASN A 37 4.79 -10.08 9.18
C ASN A 37 3.66 -11.09 8.89
N GLU A 38 2.89 -11.52 9.88
CA GLU A 38 1.71 -12.37 9.63
C GLU A 38 0.68 -11.68 8.73
N ALA A 39 0.37 -10.40 8.98
CA ALA A 39 -0.53 -9.64 8.13
C ALA A 39 0.02 -9.46 6.71
N LEU A 40 1.33 -9.18 6.56
CA LEU A 40 1.99 -9.11 5.25
C LEU A 40 1.88 -10.42 4.49
N ASP A 41 2.16 -11.54 5.17
CA ASP A 41 2.10 -12.87 4.59
C ASP A 41 0.69 -13.21 4.12
N ARG A 42 -0.32 -12.92 4.95
CA ARG A 42 -1.72 -13.12 4.60
C ARG A 42 -2.16 -12.26 3.44
N TYR A 43 -1.80 -10.97 3.42
CA TYR A 43 -2.12 -10.09 2.29
C TYR A 43 -1.62 -10.65 0.95
N TYR A 44 -0.38 -11.16 0.92
CA TYR A 44 0.18 -11.72 -0.30
C TYR A 44 -0.32 -13.13 -0.65
N ALA A 45 -0.66 -13.95 0.35
CA ALA A 45 -1.19 -15.31 0.13
C ALA A 45 -2.67 -15.31 -0.28
N GLU A 46 -3.45 -14.34 0.21
CA GLU A 46 -4.92 -14.29 0.08
C GLU A 46 -5.38 -13.35 -1.04
N ARG A 47 -4.56 -13.21 -2.10
CA ARG A 47 -4.86 -12.35 -3.24
C ARG A 47 -6.18 -12.75 -3.90
N ASN A 48 -7.08 -11.78 -4.05
CA ASN A 48 -8.35 -12.00 -4.71
C ASN A 48 -8.23 -11.76 -6.24
N PRO A 49 -8.42 -12.79 -7.09
CA PRO A 49 -8.29 -12.67 -8.54
C PRO A 49 -9.23 -11.63 -9.16
N ARG A 50 -10.36 -11.32 -8.51
CA ARG A 50 -11.34 -10.31 -8.96
C ARG A 50 -10.73 -8.92 -9.15
N PHE A 51 -9.72 -8.59 -8.34
CA PHE A 51 -9.09 -7.27 -8.35
C PHE A 51 -7.73 -7.27 -9.07
N ARG A 52 -7.36 -8.38 -9.71
CA ARG A 52 -6.02 -8.55 -10.27
C ARG A 52 -5.82 -7.71 -11.53
N THR A 53 -4.80 -6.85 -11.53
CA THR A 53 -4.33 -6.09 -12.70
C THR A 53 -2.80 -6.07 -12.76
N LEU A 54 -2.24 -5.60 -13.88
CA LEU A 54 -0.83 -5.22 -13.98
C LEU A 54 -0.62 -3.88 -13.28
N LEU A 55 0.40 -3.81 -12.43
CA LEU A 55 0.72 -2.65 -11.59
C LEU A 55 2.09 -2.10 -11.93
N HIS A 56 2.27 -0.81 -11.65
CA HIS A 56 3.57 -0.17 -11.55
C HIS A 56 4.33 -0.69 -10.31
N GLY A 57 3.67 -0.70 -9.15
CA GLY A 57 4.19 -1.26 -7.89
C GLY A 57 5.10 -0.34 -7.08
N ASP A 58 5.31 0.91 -7.50
CA ASP A 58 6.15 1.89 -6.78
C ASP A 58 5.82 3.35 -7.16
N THR A 59 4.57 3.77 -6.95
CA THR A 59 4.01 5.04 -7.45
C THR A 59 4.30 6.26 -6.58
N HIS A 60 5.44 6.28 -5.86
CA HIS A 60 5.82 7.38 -4.98
C HIS A 60 6.31 8.63 -5.73
N THR A 61 6.48 9.74 -5.00
CA THR A 61 6.83 11.05 -5.58
C THR A 61 8.12 11.09 -6.35
N GLY A 62 9.08 10.21 -6.06
CA GLY A 62 10.33 10.14 -6.81
C GLY A 62 10.17 9.57 -8.22
N ASN A 63 9.10 8.80 -8.46
CA ASN A 63 8.82 8.15 -9.74
C ASN A 63 7.80 8.90 -10.58
N VAL A 64 7.41 10.13 -10.21
CA VAL A 64 6.46 10.94 -10.98
C VAL A 64 7.20 12.04 -11.74
N TYR A 65 6.85 12.21 -13.01
CA TYR A 65 7.36 13.30 -13.84
C TYR A 65 6.22 14.04 -14.54
N PHE A 66 6.52 15.29 -14.90
CA PHE A 66 5.62 16.18 -15.63
C PHE A 66 6.22 16.48 -17.00
N THR A 67 5.40 16.41 -18.05
CA THR A 67 5.80 16.84 -19.39
C THR A 67 5.64 18.35 -19.51
N SER A 68 6.30 18.96 -20.50
CA SER A 68 6.10 20.37 -20.85
C SER A 68 4.65 20.70 -21.25
N SER A 69 3.88 19.69 -21.69
CA SER A 69 2.45 19.80 -22.00
C SER A 69 1.53 19.59 -20.78
N GLY A 70 2.07 19.49 -19.57
CA GLY A 70 1.30 19.33 -18.33
C GLY A 70 0.75 17.92 -18.10
N ARG A 71 1.23 16.91 -18.84
CA ARG A 71 0.88 15.51 -18.59
C ARG A 71 1.73 14.95 -17.46
N ILE A 72 1.15 14.01 -16.71
CA ILE A 72 1.81 13.28 -15.64
C ILE A 72 2.13 11.86 -16.14
N GLY A 73 3.28 11.33 -15.74
CA GLY A 73 3.65 9.95 -16.00
C GLY A 73 4.49 9.35 -14.86
N PHE A 74 4.67 8.03 -14.92
CA PHE A 74 5.52 7.29 -14.00
C PHE A 74 6.84 6.84 -14.67
N LEU A 75 7.95 7.02 -13.95
CA LEU A 75 9.27 6.47 -14.25
C LEU A 75 9.48 5.17 -13.44
N ASP A 76 10.53 4.44 -13.78
CA ASP A 76 11.00 3.27 -13.02
C ASP A 76 9.96 2.14 -12.86
N TRP A 77 9.72 1.44 -13.97
CA TRP A 77 8.87 0.27 -14.01
C TRP A 77 9.55 -1.00 -13.47
N SER A 78 10.66 -0.93 -12.73
CA SER A 78 11.38 -2.13 -12.28
C SER A 78 10.59 -2.97 -11.26
N ALA A 79 9.62 -2.37 -10.58
CA ALA A 79 8.75 -3.02 -9.58
C ALA A 79 7.44 -3.60 -10.16
N PHE A 80 7.28 -3.61 -11.49
CA PHE A 80 6.02 -4.03 -12.10
C PHE A 80 5.65 -5.48 -11.75
N HIS A 81 4.38 -5.72 -11.45
CA HIS A 81 3.88 -7.05 -11.11
C HIS A 81 2.36 -7.11 -11.22
N PHE A 82 1.79 -8.32 -11.12
CA PHE A 82 0.35 -8.47 -10.96
C PHE A 82 -0.05 -8.39 -9.50
N GLY A 83 -1.09 -7.61 -9.18
CA GLY A 83 -1.63 -7.48 -7.82
C GLY A 83 -3.00 -6.83 -7.83
N SER A 84 -3.49 -6.45 -6.64
CA SER A 84 -4.76 -5.74 -6.50
C SER A 84 -4.72 -4.39 -7.21
N CYS A 85 -5.77 -4.04 -7.94
CA CYS A 85 -5.90 -2.76 -8.64
C CYS A 85 -5.77 -1.55 -7.70
N PHE A 86 -6.06 -1.74 -6.41
CA PHE A 86 -5.92 -0.68 -5.42
C PHE A 86 -4.49 -0.37 -5.00
N HIS A 87 -3.52 -1.26 -5.26
CA HIS A 87 -2.12 -1.06 -4.85
C HIS A 87 -1.58 0.30 -5.31
N ASP A 88 -1.54 0.55 -6.62
CA ASP A 88 -0.91 1.76 -7.14
C ASP A 88 -1.61 3.04 -6.65
N VAL A 89 -2.93 3.02 -6.47
CA VAL A 89 -3.69 4.19 -6.01
C VAL A 89 -3.51 4.46 -4.51
N VAL A 90 -3.55 3.44 -3.65
CA VAL A 90 -3.32 3.65 -2.20
C VAL A 90 -1.88 4.03 -1.91
N TYR A 91 -0.92 3.49 -2.66
CA TYR A 91 0.48 3.85 -2.54
C TYR A 91 0.74 5.29 -3.00
N HIS A 92 0.16 5.68 -4.13
CA HIS A 92 0.25 7.02 -4.65
C HIS A 92 -0.38 8.06 -3.71
N MET A 93 -1.60 7.80 -3.21
CA MET A 93 -2.28 8.71 -2.26
C MET A 93 -1.45 8.92 -0.99
N THR A 94 -0.96 7.84 -0.38
CA THR A 94 -0.12 7.92 0.83
C THR A 94 1.19 8.65 0.55
N ALA A 95 1.79 8.46 -0.62
CA ALA A 95 3.05 9.10 -0.96
C ALA A 95 2.91 10.60 -1.28
N MET A 96 1.78 11.02 -1.85
CA MET A 96 1.60 12.39 -2.36
C MET A 96 0.95 13.34 -1.36
N LEU A 97 -0.02 12.85 -0.58
CA LEU A 97 -0.88 13.71 0.22
C LEU A 97 -0.38 13.83 1.65
N SER A 98 -0.65 14.97 2.28
CA SER A 98 -0.58 15.06 3.74
C SER A 98 -1.65 14.14 4.38
N VAL A 99 -1.51 13.85 5.68
CA VAL A 99 -2.52 13.07 6.41
C VAL A 99 -3.89 13.75 6.35
N GLU A 100 -3.92 15.07 6.47
CA GLU A 100 -5.13 15.89 6.42
C GLU A 100 -5.79 15.87 5.04
N ASP A 101 -5.00 16.10 3.98
CA ASP A 101 -5.53 16.09 2.60
C ASP A 101 -6.06 14.72 2.23
N ARG A 102 -5.34 13.64 2.57
CA ARG A 102 -5.83 12.28 2.34
C ARG A 102 -7.17 12.09 3.07
N ARG A 103 -7.26 12.37 4.37
CA ARG A 103 -8.51 12.19 5.13
C ARG A 103 -9.68 12.98 4.54
N SER A 104 -9.40 14.15 3.97
CA SER A 104 -10.42 15.03 3.38
C SER A 104 -10.89 14.57 2.00
N HIS A 105 -10.01 13.92 1.22
CA HIS A 105 -10.24 13.64 -0.21
C HIS A 105 -10.19 12.17 -0.61
N GLU A 106 -9.83 11.23 0.28
CA GLU A 106 -9.55 9.84 -0.08
C GLU A 106 -10.71 9.15 -0.82
N MET A 107 -11.94 9.31 -0.33
CA MET A 107 -13.09 8.68 -0.96
C MET A 107 -13.43 9.30 -2.31
N GLU A 108 -13.22 10.61 -2.48
CA GLU A 108 -13.39 11.29 -3.77
C GLU A 108 -12.37 10.79 -4.80
N ILE A 109 -11.11 10.61 -4.37
CA ILE A 109 -10.04 10.07 -5.21
C ILE A 109 -10.36 8.61 -5.58
N LEU A 110 -10.85 7.81 -4.64
CA LEU A 110 -11.28 6.44 -4.90
C LEU A 110 -12.43 6.40 -5.91
N ASP A 111 -13.45 7.25 -5.77
CA ASP A 111 -14.56 7.35 -6.72
C ASP A 111 -14.06 7.70 -8.12
N HIS A 112 -13.19 8.71 -8.22
CA HIS A 112 -12.58 9.10 -9.49
C HIS A 112 -11.78 7.95 -10.12
N TYR A 113 -11.01 7.22 -9.30
CA TYR A 113 -10.23 6.07 -9.75
C TYR A 113 -11.13 4.95 -10.28
N LEU A 114 -12.20 4.59 -9.57
CA LEU A 114 -13.14 3.55 -9.97
C LEU A 114 -13.87 3.91 -11.28
N ASP A 115 -14.30 5.17 -11.42
CA ASP A 115 -14.91 5.68 -12.64
C ASP A 115 -13.92 5.67 -13.82
N ALA A 116 -12.68 6.07 -13.59
CA ALA A 116 -11.63 6.05 -14.60
C ALA A 116 -11.29 4.61 -15.03
N LEU A 117 -11.16 3.70 -14.07
CA LEU A 117 -10.90 2.29 -14.32
C LEU A 117 -11.99 1.70 -15.22
N HIS A 118 -13.26 1.91 -14.90
CA HIS A 118 -14.36 1.41 -15.71
C HIS A 118 -14.40 2.03 -17.10
N ARG A 119 -14.26 3.36 -17.19
CA ARG A 119 -14.26 4.11 -18.47
C ARG A 119 -13.14 3.65 -19.41
N LEU A 120 -12.01 3.22 -18.88
CA LEU A 120 -10.85 2.72 -19.64
C LEU A 120 -10.89 1.21 -19.91
N GLY A 121 -12.03 0.55 -19.65
CA GLY A 121 -12.26 -0.86 -19.98
C GLY A 121 -11.99 -1.85 -18.85
N GLY A 122 -11.68 -1.36 -17.65
CA GLY A 122 -11.58 -2.17 -16.44
C GLY A 122 -12.95 -2.58 -15.88
N HIS A 123 -12.91 -3.42 -14.84
CA HIS A 123 -14.11 -3.85 -14.13
C HIS A 123 -14.84 -2.67 -13.48
N LYS A 124 -16.17 -2.70 -13.53
CA LYS A 124 -17.01 -1.77 -12.75
C LYS A 124 -17.11 -2.29 -11.32
N PHE A 125 -16.59 -1.54 -10.38
CA PHE A 125 -16.75 -1.79 -8.95
C PHE A 125 -17.72 -0.78 -8.34
N ASP A 126 -18.46 -1.21 -7.32
CA ASP A 126 -19.40 -0.36 -6.60
C ASP A 126 -19.09 -0.44 -5.10
N ARG A 127 -18.36 0.55 -4.59
CA ARG A 127 -17.95 0.57 -3.18
C ARG A 127 -19.10 0.76 -2.19
N HIS A 128 -20.30 1.13 -2.65
CA HIS A 128 -21.46 1.34 -1.78
C HIS A 128 -22.26 0.07 -1.59
N ASN A 129 -22.36 -0.76 -2.63
CA ASN A 129 -23.18 -1.98 -2.62
C ASN A 129 -22.36 -3.28 -2.60
N ASP A 130 -21.05 -3.20 -2.80
CA ASP A 130 -20.13 -4.35 -2.76
C ASP A 130 -19.10 -4.17 -1.62
N PRO A 131 -19.31 -4.81 -0.46
CA PRO A 131 -18.38 -4.70 0.67
C PRO A 131 -17.00 -5.28 0.37
N GLU A 132 -16.84 -6.19 -0.60
CA GLU A 132 -15.53 -6.73 -0.98
C GLU A 132 -14.61 -5.63 -1.52
N VAL A 133 -15.18 -4.63 -2.20
CA VAL A 133 -14.42 -3.50 -2.77
C VAL A 133 -13.74 -2.70 -1.68
N MET A 134 -14.47 -2.34 -0.62
CA MET A 134 -13.91 -1.57 0.49
C MET A 134 -12.98 -2.41 1.37
N ILE A 135 -13.24 -3.71 1.51
CA ILE A 135 -12.32 -4.62 2.21
C ILE A 135 -10.99 -4.68 1.44
N GLU A 136 -11.03 -4.88 0.12
CA GLU A 136 -9.84 -4.96 -0.71
C GLU A 136 -9.07 -3.64 -0.71
N PHE A 137 -9.75 -2.50 -0.92
CA PHE A 137 -9.15 -1.17 -0.86
C PHE A 137 -8.41 -0.94 0.47
N ARG A 138 -9.04 -1.26 1.60
CA ARG A 138 -8.45 -1.07 2.93
C ARG A 138 -7.25 -1.96 3.16
N ARG A 139 -7.30 -3.25 2.78
CA ARG A 139 -6.13 -4.13 2.94
C ARG A 139 -4.99 -3.76 2.00
N SER A 140 -5.26 -3.15 0.85
CA SER A 140 -4.20 -2.76 -0.09
C SER A 140 -3.24 -1.72 0.49
N PHE A 141 -3.63 -0.95 1.50
CA PHE A 141 -2.67 -0.08 2.23
C PHE A 141 -1.50 -0.86 2.85
N MET A 142 -1.60 -2.18 2.98
CA MET A 142 -0.49 -3.05 3.39
C MET A 142 0.75 -2.89 2.50
N THR A 143 0.61 -2.48 1.24
CA THR A 143 1.75 -2.27 0.33
C THR A 143 2.60 -1.05 0.72
N ASN A 144 2.07 -0.15 1.55
CA ASN A 144 2.83 1.00 2.07
C ASN A 144 3.83 0.62 3.17
N VAL A 145 3.82 -0.65 3.60
CA VAL A 145 4.72 -1.20 4.61
C VAL A 145 6.18 -0.84 4.39
N ILE A 146 6.61 -0.72 3.14
CA ILE A 146 7.99 -0.37 2.77
C ILE A 146 8.46 0.90 3.46
N TRP A 147 7.59 1.89 3.69
CA TRP A 147 7.98 3.12 4.38
C TRP A 147 8.27 2.90 5.86
N LEU A 148 7.61 1.93 6.49
CA LEU A 148 7.81 1.54 7.89
C LEU A 148 9.08 0.72 8.11
N ILE A 149 9.59 0.06 7.07
CA ILE A 149 10.74 -0.86 7.13
C ILE A 149 11.87 -0.49 6.16
N CYS A 150 11.79 0.66 5.49
CA CYS A 150 12.81 1.13 4.55
C CYS A 150 14.18 1.17 5.25
N PRO A 151 15.18 0.41 4.79
CA PRO A 151 16.53 0.46 5.33
C PRO A 151 17.16 1.85 5.20
N ASP A 152 18.08 2.15 6.12
CA ASP A 152 18.89 3.36 6.05
C ASP A 152 19.73 3.39 4.77
N GLY A 153 19.85 4.57 4.16
CA GLY A 153 20.67 4.80 2.96
C GLY A 153 19.93 4.65 1.63
N LEU A 154 18.74 4.02 1.60
CA LEU A 154 17.93 3.96 0.37
C LEU A 154 17.15 5.26 0.11
N GLN A 155 16.76 5.96 1.18
CA GLN A 155 15.97 7.18 1.13
C GLN A 155 16.49 8.16 2.19
N SER A 156 16.22 9.45 2.02
CA SER A 156 16.59 10.43 3.04
C SER A 156 15.76 10.23 4.31
N LYS A 157 16.31 10.60 5.47
CA LYS A 157 15.62 10.45 6.76
C LYS A 157 14.34 11.28 6.82
N GLU A 158 14.34 12.46 6.21
CA GLU A 158 13.18 13.35 6.14
C GLU A 158 12.05 12.71 5.32
N ARG A 159 12.39 12.07 4.20
CA ARG A 159 11.41 11.38 3.35
C ARG A 159 10.82 10.17 4.06
N VAL A 160 11.67 9.36 4.70
CA VAL A 160 11.22 8.21 5.51
C VAL A 160 10.33 8.68 6.65
N ALA A 161 10.68 9.75 7.36
CA ALA A 161 9.87 10.28 8.46
C ALA A 161 8.47 10.70 7.99
N ALA A 162 8.38 11.48 6.91
CA ALA A 162 7.10 11.94 6.37
C ALA A 162 6.24 10.78 5.85
N LEU A 163 6.83 9.80 5.17
CA LEU A 163 6.09 8.66 4.63
C LEU A 163 5.73 7.63 5.70
N CYS A 164 6.53 7.49 6.76
CA CYS A 164 6.15 6.75 7.97
C CYS A 164 4.90 7.36 8.60
N GLU A 165 4.88 8.66 8.87
CA GLU A 165 3.73 9.35 9.47
C GLU A 165 2.45 9.12 8.67
N ARG A 166 2.52 9.31 7.35
CA ARG A 166 1.39 9.11 6.44
C ARG A 166 0.94 7.65 6.40
N THR A 167 1.89 6.71 6.36
CA THR A 167 1.60 5.27 6.36
C THR A 167 0.93 4.85 7.67
N VAL A 168 1.46 5.26 8.82
CA VAL A 168 0.86 4.99 10.13
C VAL A 168 -0.58 5.50 10.19
N ALA A 169 -0.82 6.74 9.73
CA ALA A 169 -2.18 7.29 9.71
C ALA A 169 -3.14 6.46 8.85
N THR A 170 -2.68 5.92 7.71
CA THR A 170 -3.51 5.03 6.88
C THR A 170 -3.78 3.70 7.56
N TYR A 171 -2.81 3.14 8.27
CA TYR A 171 -2.95 1.89 9.03
C TYR A 171 -3.96 2.06 10.17
N ASP A 172 -3.90 3.19 10.87
CA ASP A 172 -4.79 3.53 11.97
C ASP A 172 -6.22 3.78 11.50
N ASP A 173 -6.40 4.55 10.44
CA ASP A 173 -7.74 4.92 9.93
C ASP A 173 -8.44 3.70 9.31
N HIS A 174 -7.71 2.89 8.54
CA HIS A 174 -8.30 1.74 7.84
C HIS A 174 -8.24 0.44 8.63
N LYS A 175 -7.57 0.42 9.79
CA LYS A 175 -7.34 -0.79 10.60
C LYS A 175 -6.71 -1.90 9.77
N VAL A 176 -5.66 -1.58 9.01
CA VAL A 176 -5.11 -2.43 7.94
C VAL A 176 -4.80 -3.84 8.43
N LEU A 177 -4.06 -3.96 9.55
CA LEU A 177 -3.72 -5.28 10.11
C LEU A 177 -4.99 -6.05 10.49
N ASP A 178 -5.97 -5.41 11.12
CA ASP A 178 -7.18 -6.10 11.58
C ASP A 178 -8.07 -6.51 10.40
N VAL A 179 -8.17 -5.69 9.36
CA VAL A 179 -8.91 -6.03 8.12
C VAL A 179 -8.31 -7.26 7.45
N ILE A 180 -6.99 -7.46 7.53
CA ILE A 180 -6.33 -8.65 6.99
C ILE A 180 -6.50 -9.84 7.94
N LEU A 181 -6.16 -9.65 9.22
CA LEU A 181 -6.10 -10.74 10.20
C LEU A 181 -7.48 -11.27 10.62
N SER A 182 -8.54 -10.47 10.51
CA SER A 182 -9.92 -10.90 10.86
C SER A 182 -10.60 -11.75 9.78
N GLN A 183 -10.02 -11.83 8.58
CA GLN A 183 -10.66 -12.52 7.46
C GLN A 183 -10.52 -14.03 7.63
N PRO A 184 -11.49 -14.84 7.19
CA PRO A 184 -11.32 -16.28 7.15
C PRO A 184 -10.14 -16.62 6.24
N ARG A 185 -9.26 -17.54 6.67
CA ARG A 185 -8.24 -18.08 5.77
C ARG A 185 -8.96 -18.78 4.61
N PRO A 186 -8.54 -18.60 3.35
CA PRO A 186 -9.06 -19.38 2.25
C PRO A 186 -8.95 -20.87 2.59
N ALA A 187 -9.99 -21.65 2.30
CA ALA A 187 -9.87 -23.09 2.38
C ALA A 187 -8.68 -23.50 1.50
N THR A 188 -7.69 -24.18 2.09
CA THR A 188 -6.59 -24.76 1.33
C THR A 188 -7.20 -25.70 0.30
N SER A 189 -7.14 -25.32 -0.97
CA SER A 189 -7.36 -26.27 -2.06
C SER A 189 -6.23 -27.29 -1.98
N GLU A 190 -6.56 -28.52 -1.60
CA GLU A 190 -5.70 -29.70 -1.74
C GLU A 190 -5.24 -29.90 -3.19
#